data_AF-E6WYC8-F1
#
_entry.id   AF-E6WYC8-F1
#
_cell.length_a   1.000
_cell.length_b   1.000
_cell.length_c   1.000
_cell.angle_alpha   90.00
_cell.angle_beta   90.00
_cell.angle_gamma   90.00
#
_symmetry.space_group_name_H-M   'P 1'
#
loop_
_entity.id
_entity.type
_entity.pdbx_description
1 polymer ?
#
loop_
_entity_poly.entity_id
_entity_poly.type
_entity_poly.pdbx_seq_one_letter_code
_entity_poly.pdbx_strand_id
1 'polypeptide(L)' 'MNDYNLKEEIKSLGMTQKEFAANIGVAENTVSQWVRGVIDTPRWVPRMIELLHKEKKYEQAKKAFCNK' A
#
# COMPACT_ATOMS: atom_id res chain seq x y z
N MET A 1 2.26 -21.05 -2.62
CA MET A 1 3.30 -20.05 -2.29
C MET A 1 2.69 -18.71 -2.68
N ASN A 2 2.25 -17.89 -1.73
CA ASN A 2 1.65 -16.60 -2.08
C ASN A 2 2.76 -15.69 -2.62
N ASP A 3 2.74 -15.46 -3.93
CA ASP A 3 3.61 -14.53 -4.65
C ASP A 3 3.20 -13.10 -4.26
N TYR A 4 3.62 -12.65 -3.08
CA TYR A 4 3.30 -11.31 -2.58
C TYR A 4 4.20 -10.29 -3.27
N ASN A 5 3.64 -9.57 -4.25
CA ASN A 5 4.35 -8.55 -4.99
C ASN A 5 4.00 -7.14 -4.47
N LEU A 6 4.82 -6.63 -3.55
CA LEU A 6 4.64 -5.32 -2.92
C LEU A 6 4.47 -4.17 -3.94
N LYS A 7 5.13 -4.24 -5.09
CA LYS A 7 5.05 -3.20 -6.12
C LYS A 7 3.66 -3.11 -6.74
N GLU A 8 3.09 -4.26 -7.09
CA GLU A 8 1.76 -4.31 -7.71
C GLU A 8 0.68 -3.94 -6.70
N GLU A 9 0.85 -4.32 -5.43
CA GLU A 9 -0.05 -3.90 -4.35
C GLU A 9 -0.09 -2.37 -4.19
N ILE A 10 1.07 -1.71 -4.09
CA ILE A 10 1.18 -0.24 -4.02
C ILE A 10 0.52 0.42 -5.23
N LYS A 11 0.75 -0.13 -6.43
CA LYS A 11 0.14 0.36 -7.67
C LYS A 11 -1.38 0.20 -7.67
N SER A 12 -1.91 -0.91 -7.14
CA SER A 12 -3.35 -1.15 -7.05
C SER A 12 -4.05 -0.20 -6.06
N LEU A 13 -3.33 0.27 -5.03
CA LEU A 13 -3.76 1.37 -4.18
C LEU A 13 -3.80 2.71 -4.93
N GLY A 14 -3.15 2.81 -6.09
CA GLY A 14 -3.06 4.03 -6.90
C GLY A 14 -2.00 4.99 -6.38
N MET A 15 -1.01 4.46 -5.67
CA MET A 15 0.09 5.22 -5.07
C MET A 15 1.39 4.94 -5.80
N THR A 16 2.29 5.91 -5.76
CA THR A 16 3.72 5.72 -6.02
C THR A 16 4.41 5.14 -4.78
N GLN A 17 5.63 4.61 -4.94
CA GLN A 17 6.45 4.16 -3.80
C GLN A 17 6.71 5.31 -2.80
N LYS A 18 6.88 6.53 -3.30
CA LYS A 18 7.07 7.75 -2.50
C LYS A 18 5.84 8.08 -1.66
N GLU A 19 4.66 8.06 -2.26
CA GLU A 19 3.40 8.32 -1.54
C GLU A 19 3.10 7.23 -0.52
N PHE A 20 3.34 5.96 -0.87
CA PHE A 20 3.21 4.85 0.07
C PHE A 20 4.17 5.00 1.26
N ALA A 21 5.43 5.34 1.00
CA ALA A 21 6.43 5.57 2.04
C ALA A 21 6.02 6.71 2.98
N ALA A 22 5.55 7.84 2.42
CA ALA A 22 5.06 8.98 3.18
C ALA A 22 3.83 8.61 4.02
N ASN A 23 2.90 7.80 3.48
CA ASN A 23 1.68 7.38 4.17
C ASN A 23 1.99 6.53 5.42
N ILE A 24 2.97 5.60 5.33
CA ILE A 24 3.34 4.70 6.43
C ILE A 24 4.50 5.24 7.30
N GLY A 25 5.02 6.43 6.99
CA GLY A 25 6.06 7.09 7.80
C GLY A 25 7.47 6.51 7.65
N VAL A 26 7.85 6.00 6.48
CA VAL A 26 9.20 5.51 6.18
C VAL A 26 9.85 6.27 5.03
N ALA A 27 11.15 6.12 4.84
CA ALA A 27 11.84 6.70 3.69
C ALA A 27 11.47 5.96 2.39
N GLU A 28 11.36 6.70 1.28
CA GLU A 28 11.12 6.11 -0.06
C GLU A 28 12.16 5.04 -0.41
N ASN A 29 13.43 5.27 -0.07
CA ASN A 29 14.51 4.31 -0.29
C ASN A 29 14.26 2.97 0.44
N THR A 30 13.67 3.00 1.64
CA THR A 30 13.32 1.79 2.40
C THR A 30 12.28 0.95 1.64
N VAL A 31 11.22 1.59 1.15
CA VAL A 31 10.20 0.93 0.31
C VAL A 31 10.81 0.39 -0.99
N SER A 32 11.68 1.18 -1.63
CA SER A 32 12.38 0.77 -2.85
C SER A 32 13.24 -0.47 -2.64
N GLN A 33 13.89 -0.60 -1.47
CA GLN A 33 14.68 -1.78 -1.15
C GLN A 33 13.81 -3.01 -0.85
N TRP A 34 12.66 -2.84 -0.18
CA TRP A 34 11.67 -3.92 0.00
C TRP A 34 11.15 -4.45 -1.33
N VAL A 35 10.76 -3.55 -2.23
CA VAL A 35 10.25 -3.90 -3.57
C VAL A 35 11.30 -4.65 -4.40
N ARG A 36 12.58 -4.28 -4.26
CA ARG A 36 13.70 -4.94 -4.96
C ARG A 36 14.18 -6.23 -4.28
N GLY A 37 13.68 -6.55 -3.08
CA GLY A 37 14.15 -7.69 -2.29
C GLY A 37 15.57 -7.53 -1.74
N VAL A 38 16.07 -6.30 -1.61
CA VAL A 38 17.40 -6.01 -1.02
C VAL A 38 17.37 -6.19 0.49
N ILE A 39 16.25 -5.80 1.12
CA ILE A 39 15.96 -6.08 2.52
C ILE A 39 14.57 -6.69 2.63
N ASP A 40 14.40 -7.55 3.63
CA ASP A 40 13.13 -8.21 3.88
C ASP A 40 12.03 -7.19 4.17
N THR A 41 10.88 -7.43 3.57
CA THR A 41 9.68 -6.64 3.84
C THR A 41 9.17 -6.99 5.25
N PRO A 42 9.03 -6.02 6.17
CA PRO A 42 8.52 -6.29 7.51
C PRO A 42 7.14 -6.94 7.46
N ARG A 43 6.89 -7.90 8.37
CA ARG A 43 5.65 -8.70 8.42
C ARG A 43 4.37 -7.87 8.55
N TRP A 44 4.47 -6.63 9.05
CA TRP A 44 3.33 -5.74 9.18
C TRP A 44 2.94 -5.05 7.87
N VAL A 45 3.84 -4.95 6.88
CA VAL A 45 3.59 -4.24 5.62
C VAL A 45 2.42 -4.84 4.83
N PRO A 46 2.31 -6.17 4.64
CA PRO A 46 1.14 -6.76 3.99
C PRO A 46 -0.17 -6.46 4.72
N ARG A 47 -0.16 -6.44 6.06
CA ARG A 47 -1.35 -6.06 6.84
C ARG A 47 -1.70 -4.59 6.64
N MET A 48 -0.71 -3.72 6.55
CA MET A 48 -0.93 -2.30 6.27
C MET A 48 -1.59 -2.10 4.89
N ILE A 49 -1.10 -2.79 3.86
CA ILE A 49 -1.70 -2.75 2.52
C ILE A 49 -3.16 -3.22 2.55
N GLU A 50 -3.45 -4.30 3.27
CA GLU A 50 -4.83 -4.79 3.44
C GLU A 50 -5.74 -3.70 4.06
N LEU A 51 -5.25 -2.98 5.06
CA LEU A 51 -5.98 -1.88 5.70
C LEU A 51 -6.19 -0.69 4.75
N LEU A 52 -5.18 -0.30 3.98
CA LEU A 52 -5.29 0.77 2.99
C LEU A 52 -6.29 0.43 1.87
N HIS A 53 -6.39 -0.85 1.48
CA HIS A 53 -7.43 -1.30 0.57
C HIS A 53 -8.83 -1.16 1.15
N LYS A 54 -9.01 -1.50 2.44
CA LYS A 54 -10.29 -1.33 3.14
C LYS A 54 -10.67 0.14 3.24
N GLU A 55 -9.72 1.01 3.57
CA GLU A 55 -9.91 2.46 3.59
C GLU A 55 -10.32 2.99 2.21
N LYS A 56 -9.60 2.62 1.14
CA LYS A 56 -9.94 3.02 -0.24
C LYS A 56 -11.36 2.61 -0.63
N LYS A 57 -11.78 1.39 -0.28
CA LYS A 57 -13.16 0.90 -0.52
C LYS A 57 -14.19 1.67 0.30
N TYR A 58 -13.89 1.97 1.57
CA TYR A 58 -14.76 2.77 2.42
C TYR A 58 -14.97 4.17 1.83
N GLU A 59 -13.90 4.84 1.42
CA GLU A 59 -13.99 6.18 0.81
C GLU A 59 -14.78 6.18 -0.51
N GLN A 60 -14.63 5.12 -1.33
CA GLN A 60 -15.43 4.95 -2.54
C GLN A 60 -16.91 4.76 -2.23
N ALA A 61 -17.24 3.89 -1.27
CA ALA A 61 -18.61 3.65 -0.84
C ALA A 61 -19.23 4.93 -0.27
N LYS A 62 -18.52 5.62 0.63
CA LYS A 62 -18.94 6.90 1.21
C LYS A 62 -19.30 7.93 0.15
N LYS A 63 -18.45 8.11 -0.87
CA LYS A 63 -18.74 9.00 -2.01
C LYS A 63 -19.98 8.57 -2.79
N ALA A 64 -20.19 7.28 -3.00
CA ALA A 64 -21.35 6.76 -3.70
C ALA A 64 -22.67 6.96 -2.92
N PHE A 65 -22.62 6.94 -1.58
CA PHE A 65 -23.78 7.21 -0.73
C PHE A 65 -24.04 8.70 -0.51
N CYS A 66 -23.00 9.54 -0.41
CA CYS A 66 -23.14 10.99 -0.17
C CYS A 66 -23.46 11.82 -1.42
N ASN A 67 -23.28 11.29 -2.64
CA ASN A 67 -23.65 11.96 -3.89
C ASN A 67 -25.13 11.72 -4.29
N LYS A 68 -26.01 11.45 -3.32
CA LYS A 68 -27.47 11.34 -3.51
C LYS A 68 -28.21 12.45 -2.80
#